data_AF-A0A9N9FX73-F1
#
_entry.id   AF-A0A9N9FX73-F1
#
_cell.length_a   1.000
_cell.length_b   1.000
_cell.length_c   1.000
_cell.angle_alpha   90.00
_cell.angle_beta   90.00
_cell.angle_gamma   90.00
#
_symmetry.space_group_name_H-M   'P 1'
#
loop_
_entity.id
_entity.type
_entity.pdbx_description
1 polymer ?
#
loop_
_entity_poly.entity_id
_entity_poly.type
_entity_poly.pdbx_seq_one_letter_code
_entity_poly.pdbx_strand_id
1 'polypeptide(L)'
;MLLEPEIQDAYTPLIDDSSKSIPQYNSTSSPSSISSIDNLNSIIISSRLDRFLLLVNFGVLLFVGNMIYFSLNVKYSIFLWHPILMSVVTLTSTEGIIVIQKVVKKNEKIKGLSYHKWSQIISIPVFIVGISVSSYVKILYNASNYYQRPRKLIKFIDYSDMVYYVLFGYQQLQVFLEEQS
;
A
#
# COMPACT_ATOMS: atom_id res chain seq x y z
N MET A 1 -33.58 36.82 -12.87
CA MET A 1 -32.55 37.08 -13.89
C MET A 1 -31.22 36.85 -13.18
N LEU A 2 -30.77 35.59 -13.15
CA LEU A 2 -29.58 35.14 -12.43
C LEU A 2 -28.50 34.92 -13.49
N LEU A 3 -27.36 35.58 -13.31
CA LEU A 3 -26.20 35.52 -14.20
C LEU A 3 -25.53 34.14 -14.07
N GLU A 4 -25.42 33.42 -15.19
CA GLU A 4 -24.55 32.25 -15.33
C GLU A 4 -23.08 32.70 -15.31
N PRO A 5 -22.18 31.98 -14.60
CA PRO A 5 -20.76 32.18 -14.75
C PRO A 5 -20.26 31.45 -16.02
N GLU A 6 -19.69 32.24 -16.93
CA GLU A 6 -18.94 31.83 -18.11
C GLU A 6 -17.68 31.06 -17.67
N ILE A 7 -17.65 29.74 -17.89
CA ILE A 7 -16.46 28.92 -17.69
C ILE A 7 -15.59 29.07 -18.93
N GLN A 8 -14.51 29.83 -18.78
CA GLN A 8 -13.51 30.05 -19.81
C GLN A 8 -12.60 28.80 -19.88
N ASP A 9 -12.88 27.93 -20.85
CA ASP A 9 -12.05 26.76 -21.16
C ASP A 9 -10.66 27.20 -21.63
N ALA A 10 -9.68 27.13 -20.74
CA ALA A 10 -8.27 27.28 -21.06
C ALA A 10 -7.74 26.02 -21.76
N TYR A 11 -8.15 25.81 -23.02
CA TYR A 11 -7.44 24.91 -23.92
C TYR A 11 -6.11 25.54 -24.29
N THR A 12 -5.05 25.16 -23.56
CA THR A 12 -3.67 25.41 -24.00
C THR A 12 -3.19 24.16 -24.73
N PRO A 13 -3.10 24.15 -26.07
CA PRO A 13 -2.46 23.05 -26.78
C PRO A 13 -0.94 23.13 -26.52
N LEU A 14 -0.42 22.18 -25.75
CA LEU A 14 1.01 22.01 -25.54
C LEU A 14 1.62 21.35 -26.79
N ILE A 15 2.16 22.22 -27.64
CA ILE A 15 3.34 22.04 -28.51
C ILE A 15 3.21 20.98 -29.61
N ASP A 16 2.98 21.47 -30.82
CA ASP A 16 3.30 20.79 -32.08
C ASP A 16 4.69 21.24 -32.59
N ASP A 17 5.33 20.35 -33.35
CA ASP A 17 6.50 20.54 -34.19
C ASP A 17 7.86 20.98 -33.58
N SER A 18 8.66 19.97 -33.25
CA SER A 18 10.07 19.98 -33.69
C SER A 18 10.44 18.61 -34.24
N SER A 19 10.32 18.51 -35.55
CA SER A 19 10.96 17.54 -36.43
C SER A 19 12.48 17.57 -36.26
N LYS A 20 12.95 17.00 -35.15
CA LYS A 20 14.37 16.72 -34.96
C LYS A 20 14.70 15.47 -35.78
N SER A 21 15.17 15.71 -36.99
CA SER A 21 15.74 14.72 -37.90
C SER A 21 16.66 13.76 -37.14
N ILE A 22 16.23 12.51 -37.04
CA ILE A 22 17.05 11.41 -36.55
C ILE A 22 18.10 11.14 -37.63
N PRO A 23 19.40 11.12 -37.32
CA PRO A 23 20.40 10.65 -38.27
C PRO A 23 20.16 9.16 -38.51
N GLN A 24 19.81 8.80 -39.74
CA GLN A 24 19.83 7.41 -40.21
C GLN A 24 21.30 6.96 -40.26
N TYR A 25 21.75 6.30 -39.19
CA TYR A 25 22.99 5.52 -39.22
C TYR A 25 22.70 4.18 -39.90
N ASN A 26 23.03 4.10 -41.18
CA ASN A 26 23.25 2.83 -41.85
C ASN A 26 24.54 2.23 -41.31
N SER A 27 24.43 1.27 -40.40
CA SER A 27 25.54 0.44 -39.95
C SER A 27 25.17 -1.02 -40.12
N THR A 28 25.56 -1.56 -41.27
CA THR A 28 25.78 -2.99 -41.49
C THR A 28 26.93 -3.44 -40.57
N SER A 29 26.65 -4.22 -39.53
CA SER A 29 27.51 -5.34 -39.09
C SER A 29 27.03 -6.01 -37.79
N SER A 30 26.91 -7.34 -37.87
CA SER A 30 27.14 -8.34 -36.81
C SER A 30 26.08 -8.55 -35.71
N PRO A 31 25.22 -9.58 -35.83
CA PRO A 31 24.42 -10.09 -34.73
C PRO A 31 25.19 -11.17 -33.97
N SER A 32 25.74 -10.85 -32.79
CA SER A 32 26.20 -11.90 -31.85
C SER A 32 26.33 -11.50 -30.38
N SER A 33 26.16 -10.22 -30.01
CA SER A 33 26.36 -9.75 -28.63
C SER A 33 25.07 -9.36 -27.87
N ILE A 34 23.94 -9.25 -28.56
CA ILE A 34 22.65 -8.81 -27.95
C ILE A 34 22.02 -9.93 -27.11
N SER A 35 22.14 -11.20 -27.53
CA SER A 35 21.58 -12.35 -26.81
C SER A 35 22.19 -12.56 -25.41
N SER A 36 23.41 -12.08 -25.18
CA SER A 36 24.13 -12.26 -23.91
C SER A 36 23.70 -11.25 -22.83
N ILE A 37 23.31 -10.04 -23.24
CA ILE A 37 22.86 -8.97 -22.33
C ILE A 37 21.43 -9.24 -21.85
N ASP A 38 20.55 -9.71 -22.75
CA ASP A 38 19.18 -10.10 -22.39
C ASP A 38 19.15 -11.28 -21.40
N ASN A 39 20.11 -12.22 -21.52
CA ASN A 39 20.25 -13.34 -20.59
C ASN A 39 20.76 -12.92 -19.20
N LEU A 40 21.64 -11.92 -19.12
CA LEU A 40 22.11 -11.39 -17.83
C LEU A 40 21.00 -10.61 -17.11
N ASN A 41 20.23 -9.81 -17.84
CA ASN A 41 19.10 -9.09 -17.27
C ASN A 41 18.01 -10.04 -16.75
N SER A 42 17.69 -11.11 -17.49
CA SER A 42 16.71 -12.11 -17.04
C SER A 42 17.15 -12.85 -15.77
N ILE A 43 18.43 -13.23 -15.66
CA ILE A 43 19.00 -13.88 -14.46
C ILE A 43 19.00 -12.93 -13.25
N ILE A 44 19.37 -11.66 -13.45
CA ILE A 44 19.37 -10.67 -12.36
C ILE A 44 17.95 -10.42 -11.86
N ILE A 45 16.97 -10.29 -12.77
CA ILE A 45 15.56 -10.10 -12.42
C ILE A 45 15.01 -11.33 -11.67
N SER A 46 15.30 -12.56 -12.14
CA SER A 46 14.87 -13.78 -11.44
C SER A 46 15.44 -13.84 -10.02
N SER A 47 16.75 -13.59 -9.86
CA SER A 47 17.39 -13.64 -8.54
C SER A 47 16.83 -12.63 -7.54
N ARG A 48 16.34 -11.48 -8.02
CA ARG A 48 15.67 -10.47 -7.19
C ARG A 48 14.29 -10.96 -6.78
N LEU A 49 13.49 -11.45 -7.72
CA LEU A 49 12.18 -12.04 -7.45
C LEU A 49 12.24 -13.19 -6.44
N ASP A 50 13.23 -14.08 -6.55
CA ASP A 50 13.41 -15.22 -5.64
C ASP A 50 13.68 -14.76 -4.19
N ARG A 51 14.52 -13.73 -4.01
CA ARG A 51 14.80 -13.13 -2.69
C ARG A 51 13.56 -12.45 -2.10
N PHE A 52 12.80 -11.75 -2.92
CA PHE A 52 11.54 -11.14 -2.48
C PHE A 52 10.52 -12.21 -2.08
N LEU A 53 10.39 -13.28 -2.86
CA LEU A 53 9.48 -14.38 -2.56
C LEU A 53 9.86 -15.09 -1.26
N LEU A 54 11.16 -15.31 -1.03
CA LEU A 54 11.66 -15.86 0.23
C LEU A 54 11.31 -14.96 1.42
N LEU A 55 11.48 -13.63 1.28
CA LEU A 55 11.12 -12.67 2.34
C LEU A 55 9.61 -12.69 2.64
N VAL A 56 8.77 -12.73 1.60
CA VAL A 56 7.31 -12.82 1.75
C VAL A 56 6.92 -14.11 2.46
N ASN A 57 7.45 -15.26 2.02
CA ASN A 57 7.19 -16.56 2.64
C ASN A 57 7.64 -16.59 4.10
N PHE A 58 8.80 -16.00 4.40
CA PHE A 58 9.29 -15.88 5.78
C PHE A 58 8.37 -14.99 6.64
N GLY A 59 7.88 -13.89 6.09
CA GLY A 59 6.89 -13.02 6.74
C GLY A 59 5.58 -13.76 7.06
N VAL A 60 5.05 -14.53 6.09
CA VAL A 60 3.85 -15.36 6.28
C VAL A 60 4.09 -16.42 7.35
N LEU A 61 5.25 -17.09 7.34
CA LEU A 61 5.60 -18.08 8.35
C LEU A 61 5.65 -17.46 9.76
N LEU A 62 6.26 -16.29 9.92
CA LEU A 62 6.29 -15.56 11.19
C LEU A 62 4.90 -15.14 11.64
N PHE A 63 4.04 -14.73 10.72
CA PHE A 63 2.66 -14.37 11.02
C PHE A 63 1.86 -15.57 11.53
N VAL A 64 1.88 -16.69 10.80
CA VAL A 64 1.20 -17.94 11.20
C VAL A 64 1.77 -18.48 12.51
N GLY A 65 3.09 -18.47 12.66
CA GLY A 65 3.78 -18.88 13.89
C GLY A 65 3.35 -18.03 15.09
N ASN A 66 3.25 -16.70 14.92
CA ASN A 66 2.70 -15.82 15.94
C ASN A 66 1.24 -16.17 16.26
N MET A 67 0.39 -16.37 15.26
CA MET A 67 -1.01 -16.74 15.49
C MET A 67 -1.15 -18.04 16.30
N ILE A 68 -0.37 -19.07 15.96
CA ILE A 68 -0.34 -20.33 16.71
C ILE A 68 0.18 -20.09 18.13
N TYR A 69 1.32 -19.39 18.28
CA TYR A 69 1.88 -19.08 19.58
C TYR A 69 0.89 -18.34 20.48
N PHE A 70 0.24 -17.30 19.97
CA PHE A 70 -0.75 -16.55 20.71
C PHE A 70 -2.00 -17.39 21.00
N SER A 71 -2.47 -18.22 20.06
CA SER A 71 -3.63 -19.10 20.28
C SER A 71 -3.39 -20.12 21.39
N LEU A 72 -2.15 -20.61 21.53
CA LEU A 72 -1.78 -21.59 22.56
C LEU A 72 -1.46 -20.93 23.91
N ASN A 73 -0.93 -19.70 23.93
CA ASN A 73 -0.38 -19.10 25.16
C ASN A 73 -1.20 -17.95 25.74
N VAL A 74 -2.13 -17.36 24.98
CA VAL A 74 -2.92 -16.22 25.46
C VAL A 74 -4.31 -16.66 25.86
N LYS A 75 -4.62 -16.44 27.15
CA LYS A 75 -5.95 -16.69 27.75
C LYS A 75 -7.08 -15.89 27.07
N TYR A 76 -6.72 -14.87 26.29
CA TYR A 76 -7.62 -13.92 25.67
C TYR A 76 -7.69 -14.15 24.17
N SER A 77 -8.42 -15.18 23.76
CA SER A 77 -8.67 -15.49 22.34
C SER A 77 -9.25 -14.29 21.57
N ILE A 78 -9.99 -13.40 22.25
CA ILE A 78 -10.53 -12.19 21.62
C ILE A 78 -9.43 -11.22 21.18
N PHE A 79 -8.27 -11.18 21.84
CA PHE A 79 -7.16 -10.32 21.43
C PHE A 79 -6.51 -10.79 20.12
N LEU A 80 -6.64 -12.06 19.74
CA LEU A 80 -6.15 -12.61 18.47
C LEU A 80 -6.80 -11.93 17.27
N TRP A 81 -8.04 -11.44 17.42
CA TRP A 81 -8.72 -10.73 16.36
C TRP A 81 -8.04 -9.41 16.00
N HIS A 82 -7.31 -8.78 16.92
CA HIS A 82 -6.60 -7.53 16.64
C HIS A 82 -5.52 -7.68 15.53
N PRO A 83 -4.50 -8.55 15.68
CA PRO A 83 -3.50 -8.75 14.62
C PRO A 83 -4.11 -9.34 13.34
N ILE A 84 -5.18 -10.15 13.41
CA ILE A 84 -5.88 -10.64 12.22
C ILE A 84 -6.49 -9.47 11.45
N LEU A 85 -7.28 -8.63 12.12
CA LEU A 85 -7.96 -7.48 11.51
C LEU A 85 -6.94 -6.46 10.97
N MET A 86 -5.86 -6.18 11.70
CA MET A 86 -4.79 -5.29 11.22
C MET A 86 -4.06 -5.84 10.00
N SER A 87 -3.93 -7.16 9.88
CA SER A 87 -3.34 -7.79 8.69
C SER A 87 -4.27 -7.67 7.48
N VAL A 88 -5.57 -7.84 7.67
CA VAL A 88 -6.57 -7.61 6.62
C VAL A 88 -6.51 -6.17 6.13
N VAL A 89 -6.52 -5.19 7.04
CA VAL A 89 -6.40 -3.76 6.71
C VAL A 89 -5.13 -3.48 5.92
N THR A 90 -4.01 -4.05 6.35
CA THR A 90 -2.71 -3.86 5.69
C THR A 90 -2.75 -4.42 4.27
N LEU A 91 -3.30 -5.63 4.10
CA LEU A 91 -3.40 -6.29 2.80
C LEU A 91 -4.28 -5.49 1.84
N THR A 92 -5.51 -5.16 2.24
CA THR A 92 -6.46 -4.43 1.39
C THR A 92 -5.93 -3.04 1.04
N SER A 93 -5.33 -2.33 2.00
CA SER A 93 -4.71 -1.02 1.76
C SER A 93 -3.55 -1.11 0.78
N THR A 94 -2.69 -2.13 0.94
CA THR A 94 -1.52 -2.34 0.07
C THR A 94 -1.95 -2.71 -1.35
N GLU A 95 -2.92 -3.59 -1.51
CA GLU A 95 -3.51 -3.93 -2.80
C GLU A 95 -4.10 -2.71 -3.49
N GLY A 96 -4.83 -1.88 -2.74
CA GLY A 96 -5.37 -0.61 -3.24
C GLY A 96 -4.29 0.31 -3.78
N ILE A 97 -3.14 0.43 -3.09
CA ILE A 97 -2.01 1.28 -3.53
C ILE A 97 -1.37 0.70 -4.80
N ILE A 98 -1.08 -0.60 -4.80
CA ILE A 98 -0.43 -1.28 -5.94
C ILE A 98 -1.25 -1.13 -7.21
N VAL A 99 -2.58 -1.24 -7.11
CA VAL A 99 -3.49 -1.10 -8.26
C VAL A 99 -3.40 0.30 -8.87
N ILE A 100 -3.29 1.38 -8.08
CA ILE A 100 -3.10 2.72 -8.64
C ILE A 100 -1.73 2.86 -9.30
N GLN A 101 -0.67 2.36 -8.65
CA GLN A 101 0.71 2.54 -9.14
C GLN A 101 0.97 1.82 -10.47
N LYS A 102 0.27 0.72 -10.76
CA LYS A 102 0.46 -0.07 -11.99
C LYS A 102 -0.13 0.59 -13.24
N VAL A 103 -0.99 1.58 -13.09
CA VAL A 103 -1.82 2.06 -14.20
C VAL A 103 -1.16 3.21 -14.96
N VAL A 104 -0.95 3.01 -16.26
CA VAL A 104 -0.27 3.99 -17.14
C VAL A 104 -1.28 4.79 -18.00
N LYS A 105 -2.42 4.19 -18.39
CA LYS A 105 -3.40 4.83 -19.27
C LYS A 105 -4.46 5.59 -18.49
N LYS A 106 -4.91 6.74 -19.02
CA LYS A 106 -5.94 7.59 -18.39
C LYS A 106 -7.26 6.83 -18.10
N ASN A 107 -7.76 6.03 -19.04
CA ASN A 107 -9.02 5.29 -18.83
C ASN A 107 -8.89 4.18 -17.78
N GLU A 108 -7.75 3.50 -17.73
CA GLU A 108 -7.47 2.50 -16.70
C GLU A 108 -7.32 3.18 -15.33
N LYS A 109 -6.83 4.43 -15.28
CA LYS A 109 -6.57 5.16 -14.03
C LYS A 109 -7.86 5.41 -13.27
N ILE A 110 -8.95 5.75 -13.96
CA ILE A 110 -10.27 5.94 -13.36
C ILE A 110 -10.75 4.63 -12.70
N LYS A 111 -10.56 3.49 -13.38
CA LYS A 111 -10.94 2.17 -12.84
C LYS A 111 -10.08 1.77 -11.63
N GLY A 112 -8.77 1.99 -11.72
CA GLY A 112 -7.83 1.72 -10.62
C GLY A 112 -8.12 2.58 -9.39
N LEU A 113 -8.46 3.85 -9.61
CA LEU A 113 -8.86 4.77 -8.56
C LEU A 113 -10.18 4.35 -7.88
N SER A 114 -11.17 3.92 -8.66
CA SER A 114 -12.41 3.39 -8.11
C SER A 114 -12.16 2.16 -7.23
N TYR A 115 -11.31 1.22 -7.67
CA TYR A 115 -10.92 0.07 -6.88
C TYR A 115 -10.20 0.45 -5.58
N HIS A 116 -9.27 1.41 -5.64
CA HIS A 116 -8.60 1.94 -4.44
C HIS A 116 -9.60 2.49 -3.43
N LYS A 117 -10.56 3.31 -3.89
CA LYS A 117 -11.62 3.87 -3.04
C LYS A 117 -12.42 2.77 -2.37
N TRP A 118 -12.86 1.76 -3.11
CA TRP A 118 -13.59 0.62 -2.55
C TRP A 118 -12.75 -0.16 -1.52
N SER A 119 -11.47 -0.38 -1.80
CA SER A 119 -10.58 -1.04 -0.86
C SER A 119 -10.43 -0.24 0.44
N GLN A 120 -10.31 1.09 0.36
CA GLN A 120 -10.25 1.96 1.55
C GLN A 120 -11.57 1.97 2.34
N ILE A 121 -12.71 2.01 1.64
CA ILE A 121 -14.05 1.93 2.26
C ILE A 121 -14.21 0.65 3.08
N ILE A 122 -13.65 -0.48 2.63
CA ILE A 122 -13.67 -1.74 3.37
C ILE A 122 -12.64 -1.74 4.51
N SER A 123 -11.45 -1.17 4.26
CA SER A 123 -10.35 -1.17 5.22
C SER A 123 -10.65 -0.35 6.48
N ILE A 124 -11.31 0.80 6.34
CA ILE A 124 -11.58 1.71 7.47
C ILE A 124 -12.46 1.06 8.55
N PRO A 125 -13.63 0.45 8.25
CA PRO A 125 -14.42 -0.27 9.25
C PRO A 125 -13.65 -1.41 9.92
N VAL A 126 -12.89 -2.20 9.16
CA VAL A 126 -12.08 -3.30 9.69
C VAL A 126 -11.03 -2.78 10.67
N PHE A 127 -10.40 -1.65 10.34
CA PHE A 127 -9.46 -0.96 11.23
C PHE A 127 -10.12 -0.51 12.53
N ILE A 128 -11.28 0.13 12.46
CA ILE A 128 -12.05 0.58 13.64
C ILE A 128 -12.38 -0.61 14.55
N VAL A 129 -12.84 -1.73 13.97
CA VAL A 129 -13.11 -2.96 14.74
C VAL A 129 -11.82 -3.49 15.37
N GLY A 130 -10.70 -3.50 14.62
CA GLY A 130 -9.40 -3.92 15.13
C GLY A 130 -8.93 -3.10 16.34
N ILE A 131 -9.06 -1.78 16.30
CA ILE A 131 -8.75 -0.89 17.44
C ILE A 131 -9.73 -1.09 18.60
N SER A 132 -11.01 -1.28 18.29
CA SER A 132 -12.06 -1.53 19.30
C SER A 132 -11.82 -2.82 20.07
N VAL A 133 -11.42 -3.90 19.40
CA VAL A 133 -11.02 -5.17 20.03
C VAL A 133 -9.86 -4.96 21.00
N SER A 134 -8.81 -4.24 20.57
CA SER A 134 -7.66 -3.93 21.43
C SER A 134 -8.06 -3.12 22.67
N SER A 135 -8.90 -2.10 22.48
CA SER A 135 -9.42 -1.26 23.57
C SER A 135 -10.33 -2.03 24.53
N TYR A 136 -11.20 -2.89 24.00
CA TYR A 136 -12.09 -3.74 24.78
C TYR A 136 -11.31 -4.69 25.70
N VAL A 137 -10.26 -5.33 25.18
CA VAL A 137 -9.35 -6.18 25.98
C VAL A 137 -8.67 -5.36 27.08
N LYS A 138 -8.21 -4.14 26.78
CA LYS A 138 -7.59 -3.24 27.78
C LYS A 138 -8.55 -2.92 28.93
N ILE A 139 -9.82 -2.67 28.63
CA ILE A 139 -10.88 -2.38 29.61
C ILE A 139 -11.25 -3.64 30.42
N LEU A 140 -11.53 -4.75 29.73
CA LEU A 140 -12.03 -5.99 30.34
C LEU A 140 -11.07 -6.55 31.39
N TYR A 141 -9.77 -6.45 31.13
CA TYR A 141 -8.75 -7.04 32.01
C TYR A 141 -8.09 -6.03 32.95
N ASN A 142 -8.68 -4.83 33.10
CA ASN A 142 -8.19 -3.75 33.95
C ASN A 142 -6.66 -3.62 33.84
N ALA A 143 -6.16 -3.55 32.61
CA ALA A 143 -4.75 -3.78 32.27
C ALA A 143 -3.81 -2.64 32.73
N SER A 144 -4.22 -1.85 33.72
CA SER A 144 -3.39 -0.88 34.43
C SER A 144 -2.14 -1.54 35.03
N ASN A 145 -2.18 -2.84 35.36
CA ASN A 145 -1.04 -3.62 35.85
C ASN A 145 -0.35 -4.50 34.78
N TYR A 146 -0.96 -4.76 33.62
CA TYR A 146 -0.38 -5.63 32.59
C TYR A 146 0.66 -4.89 31.72
N TYR A 147 0.47 -3.58 31.53
CA TYR A 147 1.40 -2.68 30.81
C TYR A 147 2.51 -2.08 31.71
N GLN A 148 2.64 -2.52 32.97
CA GLN A 148 3.65 -2.02 33.90
C GLN A 148 5.00 -2.73 33.81
N ARG A 149 5.10 -3.90 33.16
CA ARG A 149 6.43 -4.48 32.87
C ARG A 149 7.04 -3.84 31.61
N PRO A 150 8.31 -3.41 31.65
CA PRO A 150 8.85 -2.51 30.67
C PRO A 150 9.29 -3.29 29.42
N ARG A 151 8.59 -3.06 28.31
CA ARG A 151 9.29 -2.88 27.03
C ARG A 151 8.76 -1.58 26.46
N LYS A 152 9.49 -0.48 26.71
CA LYS A 152 9.27 0.82 26.05
C LYS A 152 9.09 0.64 24.54
N LEU A 153 9.73 -0.38 23.96
CA LEU A 153 9.58 -0.81 22.58
C LEU A 153 8.14 -1.14 22.18
N ILE A 154 7.36 -1.86 23.00
CA ILE A 154 5.98 -2.25 22.64
C ILE A 154 5.07 -1.02 22.66
N LYS A 155 5.20 -0.15 23.67
CA LYS A 155 4.46 1.12 23.72
C LYS A 155 4.89 2.07 22.60
N PHE A 156 6.16 2.05 22.23
CA PHE A 156 6.69 2.81 21.11
C PHE A 156 6.14 2.29 19.77
N ILE A 157 6.06 0.96 19.59
CA ILE A 157 5.44 0.34 18.41
C ILE A 157 3.95 0.69 18.33
N ASP A 158 3.20 0.56 19.43
CA ASP A 158 1.77 0.95 19.49
C ASP A 158 1.58 2.44 19.12
N TYR A 159 2.46 3.32 19.61
CA TYR A 159 2.40 4.75 19.36
C TYR A 159 2.85 5.10 17.93
N SER A 160 3.91 4.46 17.43
CA SER A 160 4.40 4.66 16.07
C SER A 160 3.39 4.17 15.04
N ASP A 161 2.71 3.06 15.31
CA ASP A 161 1.62 2.56 14.48
C ASP A 161 0.49 3.58 14.46
N MET A 162 0.09 4.11 15.62
CA MET A 162 -0.97 5.11 15.68
C MET A 162 -0.62 6.40 14.91
N VAL A 163 0.62 6.87 15.00
CA VAL A 163 1.13 8.00 14.21
C VAL A 163 1.15 7.68 12.71
N TYR A 164 1.61 6.48 12.33
CA TYR A 164 1.61 6.02 10.94
C TYR A 164 0.18 6.00 10.36
N TYR A 165 -0.80 5.51 11.12
CA TYR A 165 -2.20 5.49 10.69
C TYR A 165 -2.82 6.89 10.57
N VAL A 166 -2.47 7.83 11.46
CA VAL A 166 -2.93 9.23 11.35
C VAL A 166 -2.34 9.90 10.11
N LEU A 167 -1.05 9.73 9.86
CA LEU A 167 -0.39 10.28 8.67
C LEU A 167 -0.94 9.67 7.39
N PHE A 168 -1.15 8.36 7.37
CA PHE A 168 -1.73 7.66 6.24
C PHE A 168 -3.18 8.11 5.99
N GLY A 169 -3.99 8.25 7.03
CA GLY A 169 -5.36 8.77 6.93
C GLY A 169 -5.41 10.21 6.43
N TYR A 170 -4.49 11.07 6.88
CA TYR A 170 -4.39 12.45 6.39
C TYR A 170 -4.01 12.51 4.91
N GLN A 171 -3.07 11.69 4.48
CA GLN A 171 -2.65 11.65 3.07
C GLN A 171 -3.78 11.14 2.16
N GLN A 172 -4.57 10.17 2.63
CA GLN A 172 -5.77 9.71 1.93
C GLN A 172 -6.85 10.81 1.83
N LEU A 173 -7.05 11.59 2.89
CA LEU A 173 -7.99 12.71 2.90
C LEU A 173 -7.58 13.81 1.92
N GLN A 174 -6.30 14.14 1.83
CA GLN A 174 -5.77 15.13 0.89
C GLN A 174 -6.00 14.71 -0.56
N VAL A 175 -5.68 13.45 -0.91
CA VAL A 175 -5.95 12.91 -2.26
C VAL A 175 -7.45 12.98 -2.58
N PHE A 176 -8.32 12.69 -1.61
CA PHE A 176 -9.76 12.81 -1.81
C PHE A 176 -10.22 14.27 -2.04
N LEU A 177 -9.65 15.24 -1.32
CA LEU A 177 -10.01 16.66 -1.44
C LEU A 177 -9.54 17.26 -2.77
N GLU A 178 -8.33 16.93 -3.23
CA GLU A 178 -7.78 17.37 -4.52
C GLU A 178 -8.58 16.82 -5.71
N GLU A 179 -9.26 15.69 -5.56
CA GLU A 179 -10.12 15.12 -6.60
C GLU A 179 -11.51 15.77 -6.71
N GLN A 180 -11.90 16.57 -5.72
CA GLN A 180 -13.19 17.29 -5.70
C GLN A 180 -13.07 18.75 -6.17
N SER A 181 -11.83 19.28 -6.27
CA SER A 181 -11.50 20.63 -6.75
C SER A 181 -11.15 20.63 -8.23
#